data_AF-A0A2N9KGB6-F1
#
_entry.id   AF-A0A2N9KGB6-F1
#
_cell.length_a   1.000
_cell.length_b   1.000
_cell.length_c   1.000
_cell.angle_alpha   90.00
_cell.angle_beta   90.00
_cell.angle_gamma   90.00
#
_symmetry.space_group_name_H-M   'P 1'
#
loop_
_entity.id
_entity.type
_entity.pdbx_description
1 polymer ?
#
loop_
_entity_poly.entity_id
_entity_poly.type
_entity_poly.pdbx_seq_one_letter_code
_entity_poly.pdbx_strand_id
1 'polypeptide(L)'
;MARKRTYKRKSKPQNKILSLLILVVVAGFYLWQNYESTNTSTETSHPTVTAQSDQALLNLKWDGTLDGDIVHVNNNKATFTDAQMKETFPSQASKLNPVDGLSLSALDSLGRSQQGNFVASKSAISKVTKRPDRIPYTVRPSGWFINDHYDGTKWAGGYHDNPNVKLGNGTQALWNKSHIVGYQFFGLPTMVTENMITGTRVENAYPGQLVPENDIRNAIQNNPAITVRAQVTPLYVGNERLARGVHYMAKSVEDNGKTLNLNYWIFNVQPGIQIDYATGKATVLDSAK
;
A
#
# COMPACT_ATOMS: atom_id res chain seq x y z
N MET A 1 59.30 -25.91 34.18
CA MET A 1 58.62 -24.67 34.60
C MET A 1 57.89 -24.06 33.40
N ALA A 2 56.56 -24.16 33.35
CA ALA A 2 55.74 -23.64 32.25
C ALA A 2 55.08 -22.30 32.65
N ARG A 3 55.31 -21.23 31.88
CA ARG A 3 54.75 -19.88 32.10
C ARG A 3 53.27 -19.84 31.67
N LYS A 4 52.35 -19.59 32.61
CA LYS A 4 50.93 -19.28 32.32
C LYS A 4 50.82 -17.88 31.70
N ARG A 5 50.14 -17.76 30.55
CA ARG A 5 49.73 -16.49 29.93
C ARG A 5 48.40 -16.02 30.55
N THR A 6 48.35 -14.77 31.02
CA THR A 6 47.11 -14.10 31.46
C THR A 6 46.58 -13.20 30.34
N TYR A 7 45.32 -13.42 29.94
CA TYR A 7 44.63 -12.59 28.95
C TYR A 7 43.81 -11.51 29.66
N LYS A 8 44.11 -10.23 29.45
CA LYS A 8 43.29 -9.11 29.95
C LYS A 8 42.12 -8.85 28.99
N ARG A 9 40.89 -8.95 29.48
CA ARG A 9 39.65 -8.62 28.75
C ARG A 9 39.48 -7.09 28.72
N LYS A 10 39.52 -6.47 27.54
CA LYS A 10 39.15 -5.05 27.36
C LYS A 10 37.62 -4.90 27.41
N SER A 11 37.11 -3.95 28.19
CA SER A 11 35.70 -3.57 28.23
C SER A 11 35.31 -2.77 26.98
N LYS A 12 34.12 -3.04 26.41
CA LYS A 12 33.55 -2.28 25.29
C LYS A 12 33.04 -0.92 25.79
N PRO A 13 33.24 0.19 25.05
CA PRO A 13 32.66 1.48 25.41
C PRO A 13 31.14 1.47 25.16
N GLN A 14 30.37 2.01 26.11
CA GLN A 14 28.93 2.25 25.97
C GLN A 14 28.71 3.45 25.04
N ASN A 15 28.22 3.20 23.82
CA ASN A 15 27.94 4.22 22.81
C ASN A 15 26.64 5.00 23.15
N LYS A 16 26.71 5.94 24.11
CA LYS A 16 25.58 6.81 24.48
C LYS A 16 25.05 7.66 23.32
N ILE A 17 25.86 7.92 22.29
CA ILE A 17 25.49 8.66 21.08
C ILE A 17 24.46 7.90 20.24
N LEU A 18 24.54 6.56 20.20
CA LEU A 18 23.59 5.73 19.44
C LEU A 18 22.21 5.71 20.13
N SER A 19 22.18 5.72 21.45
CA SER A 19 20.94 5.79 22.24
C SER A 19 20.22 7.14 22.07
N LEU A 20 20.97 8.24 21.98
CA LEU A 20 20.44 9.59 21.71
C LEU A 20 19.89 9.71 20.29
N LEU A 21 20.57 9.16 19.28
CA LEU A 21 20.05 9.11 17.91
C LEU A 21 18.77 8.26 17.80
N ILE A 22 18.70 7.14 18.52
CA ILE A 22 17.49 6.32 18.58
C ILE A 22 16.34 7.08 19.26
N LEU A 23 16.60 7.81 20.36
CA LEU A 23 15.59 8.62 21.04
C LEU A 23 15.09 9.78 20.16
N VAL A 24 15.96 10.45 19.42
CA VAL A 24 15.57 11.54 18.50
C VAL A 24 14.76 11.01 17.31
N VAL A 25 15.08 9.82 16.78
CA VAL A 25 14.32 9.19 15.69
C VAL A 25 12.98 8.65 16.19
N VAL A 26 12.92 8.07 17.40
CA VAL A 26 11.65 7.61 18.01
C VAL A 26 10.77 8.79 18.39
N ALA A 27 11.34 9.86 18.95
CA ALA A 27 10.61 11.10 19.21
C ALA A 27 10.16 11.76 17.91
N GLY A 28 10.98 11.77 16.86
CA GLY A 28 10.61 12.27 15.53
C GLY A 28 9.48 11.45 14.88
N PHE A 29 9.49 10.13 15.05
CA PHE A 29 8.41 9.26 14.58
C PHE A 29 7.12 9.44 15.40
N TYR A 30 7.24 9.59 16.72
CA TYR A 30 6.10 9.84 17.60
C TYR A 30 5.49 11.24 17.35
N LEU A 31 6.34 12.25 17.12
CA LEU A 31 5.92 13.60 16.75
C LEU A 31 5.35 13.65 15.34
N TRP A 32 5.86 12.87 14.38
CA TRP A 32 5.27 12.75 13.03
C TRP A 32 3.90 12.04 13.07
N GLN A 33 3.79 10.96 13.84
CA GLN A 33 2.53 10.23 14.00
C GLN A 33 1.48 11.10 14.73
N ASN A 34 1.91 11.88 15.74
CA ASN A 34 1.04 12.83 16.42
C ASN A 34 0.70 14.04 15.55
N TYR A 35 1.63 14.52 14.70
CA TYR A 35 1.38 15.62 13.76
C TYR A 35 0.31 15.23 12.72
N GLU A 36 0.38 14.01 12.18
CA GLU A 36 -0.67 13.43 11.32
C GLU A 36 -2.00 13.26 12.08
N SER A 37 -1.96 12.98 13.39
CA SER A 37 -3.16 12.81 14.23
C SER A 37 -3.82 14.14 14.64
N THR A 38 -3.06 15.25 14.67
CA THR A 38 -3.55 16.57 15.10
C THR A 38 -4.08 17.45 13.97
N ASN A 39 -3.92 17.04 12.71
CA ASN A 39 -4.68 17.65 11.62
C ASN A 39 -6.11 17.11 11.70
N THR A 40 -6.94 17.90 12.38
CA THR A 40 -8.39 17.83 12.32
C THR A 40 -8.81 17.53 10.89
N SER A 41 -9.45 16.39 10.68
CA SER A 41 -10.11 16.01 9.45
C SER A 41 -11.16 17.07 9.12
N THR A 42 -10.78 18.10 8.37
CA THR A 42 -11.71 18.71 7.42
C THR A 42 -12.21 17.55 6.58
N GLU A 43 -13.49 17.19 6.71
CA GLU A 43 -14.16 16.22 5.83
C GLU A 43 -14.01 16.73 4.39
N THR A 44 -12.95 16.31 3.70
CA THR A 44 -12.86 16.42 2.26
C THR A 44 -13.90 15.47 1.71
N SER A 45 -15.01 16.04 1.24
CA SER A 45 -16.11 15.28 0.64
C SER A 45 -15.64 14.70 -0.69
N HIS A 46 -15.22 13.43 -0.69
CA HIS A 46 -14.92 12.72 -1.93
C HIS A 46 -16.18 12.57 -2.82
N PRO A 47 -16.04 12.67 -4.15
CA PRO A 47 -17.14 12.45 -5.08
C PRO A 47 -17.74 11.05 -4.91
N THR A 48 -19.04 10.92 -5.13
CA THR A 48 -19.76 9.64 -5.04
C THR A 48 -20.34 9.24 -6.39
N VAL A 49 -20.17 7.97 -6.78
CA VAL A 49 -20.70 7.39 -8.03
C VAL A 49 -21.37 6.05 -7.80
N THR A 50 -22.17 5.61 -8.77
CA THR A 50 -22.63 4.21 -8.87
C THR A 50 -21.84 3.51 -9.97
N ALA A 51 -21.21 2.39 -9.63
CA ALA A 51 -20.46 1.57 -10.59
C ALA A 51 -20.75 0.08 -10.31
N GLN A 52 -21.23 -0.62 -11.33
CA GLN A 52 -21.67 -2.02 -11.23
C GLN A 52 -20.67 -3.00 -11.87
N SER A 53 -19.54 -2.50 -12.37
CA SER A 53 -18.49 -3.32 -13.00
C SER A 53 -17.13 -2.63 -12.98
N ASP A 54 -16.08 -3.43 -13.11
CA ASP A 54 -14.70 -2.94 -13.28
C ASP A 54 -14.56 -2.01 -14.49
N GLN A 55 -15.30 -2.29 -15.57
CA GLN A 55 -15.31 -1.42 -16.75
C GLN A 55 -15.93 -0.06 -16.46
N ALA A 56 -16.96 0.02 -15.61
CA ALA A 56 -17.54 1.29 -15.20
C ALA A 56 -16.53 2.11 -14.37
N LEU A 57 -15.75 1.46 -13.50
CA LEU A 57 -14.67 2.12 -12.75
C LEU A 57 -13.55 2.63 -13.67
N LEU A 58 -13.12 1.83 -14.65
CA LEU A 58 -12.13 2.23 -15.66
C LEU A 58 -12.57 3.40 -16.55
N ASN A 59 -13.89 3.62 -16.67
CA ASN A 59 -14.43 4.74 -17.44
C ASN A 59 -14.44 6.06 -16.64
N LEU A 60 -14.30 6.01 -15.32
CA LEU A 60 -14.22 7.22 -14.49
C LEU A 60 -13.00 8.05 -14.88
N LYS A 61 -13.14 9.37 -14.76
CA LYS A 61 -12.08 10.34 -15.04
C LYS A 61 -11.76 11.10 -13.78
N TRP A 62 -10.46 11.14 -13.48
CA TRP A 62 -9.94 12.02 -12.46
C TRP A 62 -10.17 13.47 -12.88
N ASP A 63 -10.67 14.30 -11.98
CA ASP A 63 -11.00 15.71 -12.23
C ASP A 63 -9.77 16.64 -12.20
N GLY A 64 -8.59 16.10 -11.89
CA GLY A 64 -7.35 16.85 -11.77
C GLY A 64 -7.06 17.38 -10.37
N THR A 65 -7.93 17.12 -9.40
CA THR A 65 -7.82 17.61 -8.02
C THR A 65 -7.40 16.52 -7.04
N LEU A 66 -6.78 16.89 -5.92
CA LEU A 66 -6.45 15.93 -4.85
C LEU A 66 -7.66 15.53 -4.00
N ASP A 67 -8.84 16.09 -4.24
CA ASP A 67 -10.08 15.65 -3.58
C ASP A 67 -10.84 14.62 -4.44
N GLY A 68 -10.57 14.62 -5.75
CA GLY A 68 -11.16 13.71 -6.74
C GLY A 68 -10.31 12.48 -7.08
N ASP A 69 -9.14 12.30 -6.46
CA ASP A 69 -8.28 11.12 -6.64
C ASP A 69 -8.86 9.86 -5.97
N ILE A 70 -9.76 10.04 -5.00
CA ILE A 70 -10.60 8.99 -4.41
C ILE A 70 -12.06 9.27 -4.77
N VAL A 71 -12.77 8.22 -5.16
CA VAL A 71 -14.22 8.25 -5.45
C VAL A 71 -14.92 7.22 -4.57
N HIS A 72 -15.95 7.64 -3.84
CA HIS A 72 -16.85 6.73 -3.16
C HIS A 72 -17.77 6.03 -4.16
N VAL A 73 -17.84 4.71 -4.10
CA VAL A 73 -18.58 3.87 -5.03
C VAL A 73 -19.78 3.24 -4.32
N ASN A 74 -20.93 3.21 -4.99
CA ASN A 74 -22.15 2.54 -4.51
C ASN A 74 -22.57 2.99 -3.10
N ASN A 75 -22.72 4.31 -2.92
CA ASN A 75 -23.06 4.94 -1.63
C ASN A 75 -22.03 4.64 -0.52
N ASN A 76 -20.77 4.45 -0.91
CA ASN A 76 -19.69 4.03 -0.05
C ASN A 76 -19.99 2.71 0.69
N LYS A 77 -20.62 1.75 0.00
CA LYS A 77 -20.94 0.44 0.57
C LYS A 77 -20.28 -0.68 -0.23
N ALA A 78 -19.53 -1.51 0.47
CA ALA A 78 -18.95 -2.73 -0.07
C ALA A 78 -20.07 -3.67 -0.54
N THR A 79 -19.86 -4.32 -1.69
CA THR A 79 -20.83 -5.21 -2.34
C THR A 79 -20.45 -6.69 -2.17
N PHE A 80 -19.84 -7.04 -1.03
CA PHE A 80 -19.51 -8.43 -0.72
C PHE A 80 -20.77 -9.29 -0.66
N THR A 81 -20.70 -10.47 -1.26
CA THR A 81 -21.69 -11.54 -1.05
C THR A 81 -21.56 -12.13 0.36
N ASP A 82 -22.61 -12.79 0.83
CA ASP A 82 -22.57 -13.52 2.11
C ASP A 82 -21.50 -14.60 2.15
N ALA A 83 -21.17 -15.20 0.99
CA ALA A 83 -20.08 -16.16 0.88
C ALA A 83 -18.72 -15.49 1.10
N GLN A 84 -18.47 -14.36 0.42
CA GLN A 84 -17.22 -13.59 0.56
C GLN A 84 -17.01 -13.05 1.98
N MET A 85 -18.10 -12.69 2.67
CA MET A 85 -18.04 -12.25 4.08
C MET A 85 -17.66 -13.37 5.05
N LYS A 86 -17.82 -14.64 4.65
CA LYS A 86 -17.48 -15.83 5.47
C LYS A 86 -16.15 -16.48 5.08
N GLU A 87 -15.49 -15.98 4.04
CA GLU A 87 -14.19 -16.49 3.61
C GLU A 87 -13.15 -16.32 4.70
N THR A 88 -12.29 -17.33 4.83
CA THR A 88 -11.10 -17.29 5.67
C THR A 88 -9.88 -17.50 4.80
N PHE A 89 -8.75 -16.90 5.20
CA PHE A 89 -7.50 -16.94 4.43
C PHE A 89 -6.40 -17.58 5.27
N PRO A 90 -6.42 -18.91 5.49
CA PRO A 90 -5.38 -19.58 6.27
C PRO A 90 -4.03 -19.48 5.57
N SER A 91 -2.96 -19.29 6.34
CA SER A 91 -1.61 -19.32 5.81
C SER A 91 -1.31 -20.66 5.16
N GLN A 92 -0.62 -20.61 4.02
CA GLN A 92 0.00 -21.76 3.37
C GLN A 92 1.52 -21.61 3.31
N ALA A 93 2.08 -20.66 4.08
CA ALA A 93 3.49 -20.27 4.02
C ALA A 93 4.01 -20.03 2.59
N SER A 94 3.13 -19.54 1.71
CA SER A 94 3.41 -19.30 0.30
C SER A 94 3.39 -17.79 0.01
N LYS A 95 3.86 -17.36 -1.16
CA LYS A 95 3.73 -15.94 -1.55
C LYS A 95 2.27 -15.49 -1.64
N LEU A 96 1.37 -16.41 -1.99
CA LEU A 96 -0.06 -16.12 -2.17
C LEU A 96 -0.82 -16.13 -0.85
N ASN A 97 -0.40 -16.94 0.12
CA ASN A 97 -0.99 -17.01 1.47
C ASN A 97 0.14 -17.04 2.51
N PRO A 98 0.86 -15.93 2.72
CA PRO A 98 2.07 -15.92 3.53
C PRO A 98 1.77 -15.95 5.04
N VAL A 99 0.59 -15.48 5.44
CA VAL A 99 0.16 -15.39 6.84
C VAL A 99 -1.36 -15.51 6.93
N ASP A 100 -1.86 -15.92 8.08
CA ASP A 100 -3.30 -15.99 8.34
C ASP A 100 -3.96 -14.63 8.13
N GLY A 101 -5.09 -14.65 7.44
CA GLY A 101 -5.86 -13.47 7.11
C GLY A 101 -5.44 -12.78 5.82
N LEU A 102 -4.44 -13.26 5.07
CA LEU A 102 -4.00 -12.69 3.79
C LEU A 102 -4.03 -13.73 2.67
N SER A 103 -4.71 -13.38 1.57
CA SER A 103 -4.68 -14.10 0.30
C SER A 103 -4.43 -13.15 -0.85
N LEU A 104 -3.41 -13.41 -1.65
CA LEU A 104 -3.05 -12.67 -2.85
C LEU A 104 -3.29 -13.56 -4.06
N SER A 105 -3.78 -12.95 -5.13
CA SER A 105 -3.87 -13.62 -6.42
C SER A 105 -2.49 -13.77 -7.05
N ALA A 106 -2.31 -14.81 -7.85
CA ALA A 106 -1.13 -14.92 -8.70
C ALA A 106 -1.05 -13.71 -9.66
N LEU A 107 0.16 -13.41 -10.13
CA LEU A 107 0.32 -12.46 -11.23
C LEU A 107 -0.43 -12.98 -12.46
N ASP A 108 -0.99 -12.07 -13.24
CA ASP A 108 -1.57 -12.45 -14.54
C ASP A 108 -0.47 -12.80 -15.57
N SER A 109 -0.89 -13.17 -16.79
CA SER A 109 0.03 -13.53 -17.87
C SER A 109 0.97 -12.39 -18.31
N LEU A 110 0.70 -11.15 -17.91
CA LEU A 110 1.54 -9.98 -18.17
C LEU A 110 2.40 -9.61 -16.96
N GLY A 111 2.40 -10.41 -15.89
CA GLY A 111 3.17 -10.18 -14.68
C GLY A 111 2.61 -9.09 -13.78
N ARG A 112 1.31 -8.78 -13.91
CA ARG A 112 0.62 -7.72 -13.16
C ARG A 112 -0.01 -8.28 -11.89
N SER A 113 0.02 -7.50 -10.82
CA SER A 113 -0.63 -7.86 -9.56
C SER A 113 -2.13 -7.82 -9.72
N GLN A 114 -2.76 -8.88 -9.21
CA GLN A 114 -4.20 -9.07 -9.26
C GLN A 114 -4.80 -8.83 -7.87
N GLN A 115 -5.98 -9.36 -7.59
CA GLN A 115 -6.73 -9.07 -6.37
C GLN A 115 -6.03 -9.54 -5.09
N GLY A 116 -6.00 -8.67 -4.08
CA GLY A 116 -5.68 -9.01 -2.69
C GLY A 116 -6.95 -9.12 -1.86
N ASN A 117 -7.08 -10.17 -1.07
CA ASN A 117 -8.15 -10.40 -0.12
C ASN A 117 -7.57 -10.56 1.28
N PHE A 118 -8.16 -9.90 2.26
CA PHE A 118 -7.70 -10.02 3.62
C PHE A 118 -8.78 -9.84 4.68
N VAL A 119 -8.51 -10.37 5.87
CA VAL A 119 -9.24 -10.12 7.12
C VAL A 119 -8.27 -9.49 8.11
N ALA A 120 -8.36 -8.17 8.27
CA ALA A 120 -7.57 -7.44 9.25
C ALA A 120 -8.18 -7.59 10.65
N SER A 121 -7.32 -7.73 11.67
CA SER A 121 -7.74 -7.86 13.07
C SER A 121 -6.72 -7.20 14.00
N LYS A 122 -7.11 -6.95 15.24
CA LYS A 122 -6.19 -6.45 16.27
C LYS A 122 -4.98 -7.37 16.45
N SER A 123 -5.21 -8.69 16.41
CA SER A 123 -4.17 -9.71 16.53
C SER A 123 -3.17 -9.64 15.36
N ALA A 124 -3.66 -9.56 14.11
CA ALA A 124 -2.81 -9.42 12.94
C ALA A 124 -1.94 -8.15 12.99
N ILE A 125 -2.57 -7.00 13.25
CA ILE A 125 -1.90 -5.69 13.32
C ILE A 125 -0.84 -5.68 14.44
N SER A 126 -1.11 -6.32 15.59
CA SER A 126 -0.17 -6.36 16.72
C SER A 126 1.13 -7.12 16.43
N LYS A 127 1.15 -7.98 15.40
CA LYS A 127 2.33 -8.75 14.98
C LYS A 127 3.21 -7.96 14.00
N VAL A 128 2.75 -6.81 13.50
CA VAL A 128 3.50 -6.00 12.54
C VAL A 128 4.73 -5.39 13.21
N THR A 129 5.90 -5.66 12.63
CA THR A 129 7.18 -5.13 13.10
C THR A 129 7.58 -3.89 12.31
N LYS A 130 8.61 -3.16 12.79
CA LYS A 130 9.16 -2.00 12.08
C LYS A 130 9.49 -2.38 10.62
N ARG A 131 8.96 -1.61 9.68
CA ARG A 131 9.24 -1.78 8.26
C ARG A 131 10.73 -1.61 7.97
N PRO A 132 11.37 -2.49 7.17
CA PRO A 132 12.73 -2.26 6.70
C PRO A 132 12.78 -1.00 5.83
N ASP A 133 13.94 -0.35 5.80
CA ASP A 133 14.14 0.93 5.09
C ASP A 133 13.90 0.81 3.58
N ARG A 134 13.97 -0.40 3.02
CA ARG A 134 13.80 -0.67 1.59
C ARG A 134 13.00 -1.96 1.38
N ILE A 135 12.09 -1.92 0.41
CA ILE A 135 11.53 -3.15 -0.18
C ILE A 135 12.63 -3.79 -1.04
N PRO A 136 12.82 -5.12 -0.99
CA PRO A 136 13.83 -5.81 -1.79
C PRO A 136 13.77 -5.42 -3.27
N TYR A 137 14.94 -5.32 -3.91
CA TYR A 137 15.03 -5.00 -5.33
C TYR A 137 14.28 -6.00 -6.21
N THR A 138 14.28 -7.28 -5.82
CA THR A 138 13.61 -8.39 -6.51
C THR A 138 12.08 -8.33 -6.47
N VAL A 139 11.50 -7.59 -5.53
CA VAL A 139 10.06 -7.30 -5.53
C VAL A 139 9.82 -6.23 -6.59
N ARG A 140 9.20 -6.61 -7.70
CA ARG A 140 9.17 -5.76 -8.90
C ARG A 140 7.77 -5.78 -9.51
N PRO A 141 6.95 -4.75 -9.25
CA PRO A 141 5.65 -4.65 -9.89
C PRO A 141 5.79 -4.38 -11.40
N SER A 142 4.73 -4.67 -12.16
CA SER A 142 4.70 -4.36 -13.59
C SER A 142 4.88 -2.86 -13.84
N GLY A 143 5.67 -2.53 -14.86
CA GLY A 143 6.02 -1.17 -15.25
C GLY A 143 6.93 -0.42 -14.26
N TRP A 144 7.50 -1.11 -13.27
CA TRP A 144 8.48 -0.52 -12.34
C TRP A 144 9.77 -0.09 -13.05
N PHE A 145 10.11 -0.77 -14.14
CA PHE A 145 11.25 -0.46 -15.00
C PHE A 145 10.75 -0.32 -16.43
N ILE A 146 11.48 0.46 -17.20
CA ILE A 146 11.22 0.66 -18.63
C ILE A 146 11.96 -0.43 -19.42
N ASN A 147 11.31 -0.98 -20.45
CA ASN A 147 11.84 -1.99 -21.38
C ASN A 147 12.31 -3.31 -20.74
N ASP A 148 11.72 -3.68 -19.62
CA ASP A 148 11.85 -5.01 -19.02
C ASP A 148 10.80 -6.00 -19.53
N HIS A 149 10.97 -7.26 -19.15
CA HIS A 149 10.07 -8.34 -19.55
C HIS A 149 9.76 -9.26 -18.37
N TYR A 150 8.57 -9.83 -18.40
CA TYR A 150 8.14 -10.90 -17.51
C TYR A 150 8.23 -12.22 -18.26
N ASP A 151 8.94 -13.20 -17.71
CA ASP A 151 9.15 -14.52 -18.33
C ASP A 151 8.11 -15.57 -17.92
N GLY A 152 7.05 -15.15 -17.22
CA GLY A 152 6.07 -16.05 -16.59
C GLY A 152 6.41 -16.43 -15.14
N THR A 153 7.60 -16.06 -14.65
CA THR A 153 8.04 -16.34 -13.28
C THR A 153 8.63 -15.12 -12.58
N LYS A 154 9.38 -14.27 -13.30
CA LYS A 154 10.06 -13.10 -12.76
C LYS A 154 10.22 -12.01 -13.81
N TRP A 155 10.46 -10.80 -13.31
CA TRP A 155 10.80 -9.63 -14.13
C TRP A 155 12.32 -9.51 -14.31
N ALA A 156 12.78 -9.32 -15.55
CA ALA A 156 14.19 -9.21 -15.89
C ALA A 156 14.48 -8.09 -16.90
N GLY A 157 15.74 -7.62 -16.92
CA GLY A 157 16.19 -6.55 -17.81
C GLY A 157 15.61 -5.17 -17.48
N GLY A 158 15.65 -4.27 -18.48
CA GLY A 158 15.18 -2.89 -18.39
C GLY A 158 16.08 -1.95 -17.59
N TYR A 159 15.66 -0.69 -17.51
CA TYR A 159 16.28 0.32 -16.65
C TYR A 159 15.21 1.03 -15.82
N HIS A 160 15.59 1.51 -14.64
CA HIS A 160 14.70 2.22 -13.74
C HIS A 160 14.87 3.72 -13.94
N ASP A 161 13.79 4.39 -14.29
CA ASP A 161 13.69 5.85 -14.33
C ASP A 161 12.50 6.27 -13.47
N ASN A 162 12.75 7.08 -12.45
CA ASN A 162 11.75 7.49 -11.48
C ASN A 162 11.97 8.96 -11.15
N PRO A 163 11.25 9.88 -11.81
CA PRO A 163 11.40 11.30 -11.59
C PRO A 163 10.91 11.68 -10.19
N ASN A 164 11.40 12.82 -9.71
CA ASN A 164 10.85 13.44 -8.52
C ASN A 164 9.67 14.34 -8.87
N VAL A 165 8.69 14.41 -7.97
CA VAL A 165 7.49 15.24 -8.07
C VAL A 165 7.33 16.11 -6.84
N LYS A 166 6.75 17.30 -7.03
CA LYS A 166 6.34 18.20 -5.94
C LYS A 166 4.97 17.78 -5.43
N LEU A 167 4.82 17.64 -4.11
CA LEU A 167 3.54 17.44 -3.44
C LEU A 167 3.55 18.23 -2.13
N GLY A 168 2.68 19.23 -2.03
CA GLY A 168 2.78 20.25 -0.99
C GLY A 168 4.14 20.97 -1.03
N ASN A 169 4.78 21.11 0.12
CA ASN A 169 6.10 21.76 0.24
C ASN A 169 7.29 20.81 0.01
N GLY A 170 7.04 19.53 -0.34
CA GLY A 170 8.06 18.50 -0.44
C GLY A 170 8.29 18.00 -1.86
N THR A 171 9.48 17.46 -2.10
CA THR A 171 9.87 16.77 -3.34
C THR A 171 10.13 15.30 -3.05
N GLN A 172 9.49 14.39 -3.78
CA GLN A 172 9.56 12.96 -3.52
C GLN A 172 9.54 12.16 -4.84
N ALA A 173 10.01 10.92 -4.82
CA ALA A 173 9.94 10.04 -5.99
C ALA A 173 8.48 9.81 -6.42
N LEU A 174 8.22 9.85 -7.72
CA LEU A 174 6.90 9.59 -8.31
C LEU A 174 6.44 8.17 -8.01
N TRP A 175 7.24 7.20 -8.45
CA TRP A 175 6.87 5.80 -8.40
C TRP A 175 7.20 5.20 -7.04
N ASN A 176 6.21 4.53 -6.49
CA ASN A 176 6.29 3.77 -5.27
C ASN A 176 5.95 2.31 -5.60
N LYS A 177 6.61 1.37 -4.90
CA LYS A 177 6.13 -0.01 -4.82
C LYS A 177 4.92 0.00 -3.88
N SER A 178 3.78 0.35 -4.47
CA SER A 178 2.53 0.59 -3.78
C SER A 178 1.91 -0.74 -3.42
N HIS A 179 1.63 -0.94 -2.14
CA HIS A 179 0.99 -2.17 -1.70
C HIS A 179 -0.48 -2.13 -2.11
N ILE A 180 -1.06 -3.27 -2.49
CA ILE A 180 -2.53 -3.40 -2.58
C ILE A 180 -3.12 -3.86 -1.24
N VAL A 181 -2.34 -4.59 -0.43
CA VAL A 181 -2.62 -4.84 0.98
C VAL A 181 -1.50 -4.24 1.82
N GLY A 182 -1.81 -3.18 2.56
CA GLY A 182 -0.84 -2.41 3.33
C GLY A 182 0.02 -3.25 4.28
N TYR A 183 1.33 -2.95 4.30
CA TYR A 183 2.28 -3.46 5.31
C TYR A 183 1.76 -3.31 6.74
N GLN A 184 0.94 -2.28 6.92
CA GLN A 184 0.32 -1.84 8.14
C GLN A 184 -0.59 -2.90 8.80
N PHE A 185 -1.05 -3.92 8.04
CA PHE A 185 -1.92 -4.99 8.52
C PHE A 185 -1.18 -6.30 8.83
N PHE A 186 -0.16 -6.65 8.05
CA PHE A 186 0.47 -7.98 8.11
C PHE A 186 2.00 -7.96 8.18
N GLY A 187 2.66 -6.82 7.96
CA GLY A 187 4.10 -6.67 8.08
C GLY A 187 4.89 -7.32 6.94
N LEU A 188 6.07 -7.89 7.25
CA LEU A 188 6.97 -8.50 6.26
C LEU A 188 6.32 -9.46 5.24
N PRO A 189 5.30 -10.29 5.60
CA PRO A 189 4.51 -11.06 4.66
C PRO A 189 3.97 -10.31 3.43
N THR A 190 3.74 -9.00 3.51
CA THR A 190 3.21 -8.21 2.40
C THR A 190 4.26 -7.82 1.35
N MET A 191 5.55 -8.07 1.61
CA MET A 191 6.68 -7.64 0.77
C MET A 191 6.95 -8.59 -0.40
N VAL A 192 5.92 -8.85 -1.21
CA VAL A 192 5.97 -9.74 -2.38
C VAL A 192 5.48 -9.01 -3.63
N THR A 193 5.90 -9.45 -4.81
CA THR A 193 5.55 -8.78 -6.09
C THR A 193 4.05 -8.80 -6.33
N GLU A 194 3.39 -9.91 -5.98
CA GLU A 194 1.96 -10.17 -6.09
C GLU A 194 1.09 -9.18 -5.30
N ASN A 195 1.69 -8.46 -4.36
CA ASN A 195 1.03 -7.46 -3.54
C ASN A 195 1.39 -6.01 -3.94
N MET A 196 2.01 -5.81 -5.10
CA MET A 196 2.58 -4.50 -5.47
C MET A 196 2.10 -4.04 -6.83
N ILE A 197 1.78 -2.75 -6.94
CA ILE A 197 1.68 -2.05 -8.22
C ILE A 197 2.72 -0.94 -8.29
N THR A 198 3.02 -0.49 -9.50
CA THR A 198 3.75 0.76 -9.72
C THR A 198 2.74 1.90 -9.54
N GLY A 199 2.69 2.43 -8.32
CA GLY A 199 1.75 3.47 -7.90
C GLY A 199 2.42 4.84 -7.83
N THR A 200 1.70 5.90 -8.19
CA THR A 200 2.16 7.28 -7.97
C THR A 200 2.27 7.59 -6.48
N ARG A 201 2.80 8.77 -6.13
CA ARG A 201 2.85 9.20 -4.74
C ARG A 201 1.46 9.49 -4.18
N VAL A 202 0.58 10.09 -4.99
CA VAL A 202 -0.82 10.33 -4.62
C VAL A 202 -1.53 9.01 -4.37
N GLU A 203 -1.46 8.07 -5.33
CA GLU A 203 -2.09 6.76 -5.22
C GLU A 203 -1.60 5.97 -4.00
N ASN A 204 -0.29 5.92 -3.75
CA ASN A 204 0.27 5.13 -2.65
C ASN A 204 0.04 5.76 -1.27
N ALA A 205 0.10 7.09 -1.14
CA ALA A 205 0.27 7.75 0.16
C ALA A 205 -0.71 8.86 0.50
N TYR A 206 -0.95 9.86 -0.35
CA TYR A 206 -1.76 11.00 0.08
C TYR A 206 -2.58 11.63 -1.06
N PRO A 207 -3.91 11.70 -0.92
CA PRO A 207 -4.71 10.96 0.06
C PRO A 207 -4.73 9.44 -0.24
N GLY A 208 -5.00 9.05 -1.50
CA GLY A 208 -4.81 7.69 -2.03
C GLY A 208 -5.16 6.50 -1.13
N GLN A 209 -4.35 5.44 -1.21
CA GLN A 209 -4.56 4.19 -0.46
C GLN A 209 -4.40 4.34 1.06
N LEU A 210 -3.67 5.33 1.58
CA LEU A 210 -3.60 5.49 3.04
C LEU A 210 -4.94 5.82 3.67
N VAL A 211 -5.88 6.44 2.93
CA VAL A 211 -7.23 6.74 3.45
C VAL A 211 -7.97 5.47 3.88
N PRO A 212 -8.33 4.51 3.00
CA PRO A 212 -8.99 3.29 3.43
C PRO A 212 -8.14 2.47 4.39
N GLU A 213 -6.82 2.48 4.25
CA GLU A 213 -5.98 1.71 5.15
C GLU A 213 -6.05 2.24 6.59
N ASN A 214 -6.02 3.58 6.76
CA ASN A 214 -6.18 4.23 8.05
C ASN A 214 -7.61 4.08 8.60
N ASP A 215 -8.64 4.15 7.74
CA ASP A 215 -10.03 3.90 8.14
C ASP A 215 -10.17 2.50 8.77
N ILE A 216 -9.62 1.47 8.12
CA ILE A 216 -9.61 0.09 8.62
C ILE A 216 -8.84 -0.01 9.93
N ARG A 217 -7.64 0.55 9.99
CA ARG A 217 -6.79 0.52 11.19
C ARG A 217 -7.48 1.20 12.37
N ASN A 218 -8.07 2.37 12.16
CA ASN A 218 -8.74 3.15 13.19
C ASN A 218 -10.00 2.43 13.69
N ALA A 219 -10.78 1.85 12.78
CA ALA A 219 -11.94 1.03 13.14
C ALA A 219 -11.57 -0.12 14.08
N ILE A 220 -10.51 -0.87 13.77
CA ILE A 220 -10.01 -1.98 14.59
C ILE A 220 -9.38 -1.49 15.90
N GLN A 221 -8.66 -0.37 15.87
CA GLN A 221 -8.06 0.20 17.08
C GLN A 221 -9.12 0.62 18.10
N ASN A 222 -10.19 1.26 17.64
CA ASN A 222 -11.30 1.72 18.47
C ASN A 222 -12.25 0.58 18.88
N ASN A 223 -12.26 -0.53 18.13
CA ASN A 223 -13.12 -1.68 18.38
C ASN A 223 -12.30 -2.98 18.27
N PRO A 224 -11.46 -3.32 19.26
CA PRO A 224 -10.50 -4.43 19.13
C PRO A 224 -11.12 -5.82 18.97
N ALA A 225 -12.43 -5.95 19.23
CA ALA A 225 -13.20 -7.17 19.04
C ALA A 225 -13.68 -7.39 17.60
N ILE A 226 -13.63 -6.37 16.74
CA ILE A 226 -14.01 -6.54 15.33
C ILE A 226 -12.83 -7.01 14.48
N THR A 227 -13.19 -7.65 13.38
CA THR A 227 -12.36 -7.90 12.21
C THR A 227 -12.95 -7.17 11.01
N VAL A 228 -12.10 -6.89 10.03
CA VAL A 228 -12.51 -6.20 8.79
C VAL A 228 -12.12 -7.06 7.60
N ARG A 229 -13.14 -7.51 6.85
CA ARG A 229 -12.97 -8.17 5.55
C ARG A 229 -12.74 -7.09 4.50
N ALA A 230 -11.66 -7.20 3.74
CA ALA A 230 -11.31 -6.22 2.71
C ALA A 230 -10.76 -6.89 1.45
N GLN A 231 -11.00 -6.25 0.31
CA GLN A 231 -10.61 -6.70 -1.03
C GLN A 231 -10.08 -5.49 -1.81
N VAL A 232 -8.92 -5.65 -2.43
CA VAL A 232 -8.27 -4.60 -3.24
C VAL A 232 -7.93 -5.16 -4.59
N THR A 233 -8.46 -4.54 -5.65
CA THR A 233 -8.33 -5.01 -7.04
C THR A 233 -7.75 -3.90 -7.91
N PRO A 234 -6.49 -4.00 -8.33
CA PRO A 234 -5.95 -3.13 -9.38
C PRO A 234 -6.65 -3.39 -10.71
N LEU A 235 -7.05 -2.34 -11.40
CA LEU A 235 -7.70 -2.44 -12.71
C LEU A 235 -6.81 -1.83 -13.81
N TYR A 236 -6.73 -2.53 -14.94
CA TYR A 236 -5.87 -2.21 -16.07
C TYR A 236 -6.70 -2.09 -17.34
N VAL A 237 -6.27 -1.26 -18.32
CA VAL A 237 -6.89 -1.24 -19.65
C VAL A 237 -6.08 -2.09 -20.62
N GLY A 238 -6.68 -3.14 -21.16
CA GLY A 238 -6.04 -4.03 -22.14
C GLY A 238 -4.68 -4.56 -21.64
N ASN A 239 -3.64 -4.29 -22.42
CA ASN A 239 -2.27 -4.74 -22.14
C ASN A 239 -1.43 -3.69 -21.38
N GLU A 240 -2.06 -2.69 -20.78
CA GLU A 240 -1.34 -1.73 -19.94
C GLU A 240 -0.63 -2.41 -18.79
N ARG A 241 0.55 -1.89 -18.47
CA ARG A 241 1.44 -2.43 -17.46
C ARG A 241 1.12 -1.85 -16.08
N LEU A 242 0.70 -0.59 -16.03
CA LEU A 242 0.28 0.08 -14.81
C LEU A 242 -1.23 0.00 -14.67
N ALA A 243 -1.69 -0.20 -13.43
CA ALA A 243 -3.11 -0.07 -13.12
C ALA A 243 -3.54 1.39 -13.30
N ARG A 244 -4.77 1.60 -13.77
CA ARG A 244 -5.42 2.93 -13.80
C ARG A 244 -5.85 3.39 -12.42
N GLY A 245 -6.00 2.45 -11.50
CA GLY A 245 -6.38 2.68 -10.12
C GLY A 245 -6.63 1.36 -9.41
N VAL A 246 -7.05 1.44 -8.16
CA VAL A 246 -7.43 0.29 -7.35
C VAL A 246 -8.87 0.45 -6.86
N HIS A 247 -9.63 -0.64 -6.95
CA HIS A 247 -10.93 -0.77 -6.32
C HIS A 247 -10.75 -1.38 -4.93
N TYR A 248 -11.12 -0.64 -3.89
CA TYR A 248 -10.89 -0.98 -2.48
C TYR A 248 -12.23 -1.11 -1.76
N MET A 249 -12.56 -2.31 -1.30
CA MET A 249 -13.74 -2.55 -0.47
C MET A 249 -13.32 -3.03 0.91
N ALA A 250 -14.01 -2.57 1.95
CA ALA A 250 -13.85 -3.12 3.30
C ALA A 250 -15.16 -3.08 4.08
N LYS A 251 -15.39 -4.09 4.92
CA LYS A 251 -16.59 -4.21 5.76
C LYS A 251 -16.26 -4.91 7.07
N SER A 252 -16.67 -4.32 8.20
CA SER A 252 -16.54 -4.95 9.52
C SER A 252 -17.47 -6.17 9.63
N VAL A 253 -16.95 -7.26 10.19
CA VAL A 253 -17.59 -8.59 10.09
C VAL A 253 -18.64 -8.79 11.19
N GLU A 254 -18.25 -8.63 12.45
CA GLU A 254 -19.02 -9.00 13.64
C GLU A 254 -20.27 -8.13 13.83
N ASP A 255 -20.24 -6.90 13.32
CA ASP A 255 -21.34 -5.94 13.39
C ASP A 255 -21.97 -5.64 12.01
N ASN A 256 -21.67 -6.48 11.03
CA ASN A 256 -22.21 -6.40 9.66
C ASN A 256 -22.03 -5.01 9.01
N GLY A 257 -20.87 -4.40 9.21
CA GLY A 257 -20.52 -3.12 8.59
C GLY A 257 -21.04 -1.90 9.32
N LYS A 258 -21.49 -2.03 10.57
CA LYS A 258 -21.94 -0.89 11.39
C LYS A 258 -20.77 0.03 11.76
N THR A 259 -19.61 -0.53 12.11
CA THR A 259 -18.39 0.23 12.43
C THR A 259 -17.70 0.72 11.17
N LEU A 260 -17.55 -0.14 10.16
CA LEU A 260 -16.88 0.20 8.91
C LEU A 260 -17.55 -0.48 7.73
N ASN A 261 -17.90 0.30 6.73
CA ASN A 261 -18.32 -0.20 5.43
C ASN A 261 -17.96 0.84 4.38
N LEU A 262 -16.99 0.52 3.54
CA LEU A 262 -16.44 1.40 2.52
C LEU A 262 -16.30 0.71 1.17
N ASN A 263 -16.34 1.52 0.13
CA ASN A 263 -16.15 1.12 -1.25
C ASN A 263 -15.57 2.29 -2.02
N TYR A 264 -14.27 2.25 -2.28
CA TYR A 264 -13.50 3.33 -2.87
C TYR A 264 -12.93 2.90 -4.23
N TRP A 265 -12.93 3.82 -5.18
CA TRP A 265 -12.08 3.78 -6.35
C TRP A 265 -10.97 4.82 -6.17
N ILE A 266 -9.72 4.39 -6.29
CA ILE A 266 -8.55 5.23 -6.05
C ILE A 266 -7.76 5.29 -7.34
N PHE A 267 -7.60 6.49 -7.90
CA PHE A 267 -6.91 6.68 -9.16
C PHE A 267 -5.39 6.55 -9.01
N ASN A 268 -4.73 5.90 -9.98
CA ASN A 268 -3.28 5.91 -10.12
C ASN A 268 -2.84 7.13 -10.94
N VAL A 269 -2.90 8.30 -10.31
CA VAL A 269 -2.69 9.62 -10.94
C VAL A 269 -1.75 10.47 -10.11
N GLN A 270 -1.19 11.52 -10.70
CA GLN A 270 -0.35 12.49 -9.99
C GLN A 270 -0.53 13.86 -10.65
N PRO A 271 -0.88 14.92 -9.88
CA PRO A 271 -0.90 16.27 -10.41
C PRO A 271 0.41 16.65 -11.10
N GLY A 272 0.29 17.25 -12.29
CA GLY A 272 1.44 17.70 -13.06
C GLY A 272 2.22 16.60 -13.78
N ILE A 273 1.75 15.35 -13.79
CA ILE A 273 2.43 14.24 -14.43
C ILE A 273 1.54 13.63 -15.51
N GLN A 274 2.12 13.46 -16.69
CA GLN A 274 1.56 12.59 -17.72
C GLN A 274 2.18 11.20 -17.59
N ILE A 275 1.33 10.18 -17.48
CA ILE A 275 1.74 8.78 -17.31
C ILE A 275 1.43 8.03 -18.60
N ASP A 276 2.43 7.32 -19.13
CA ASP A 276 2.23 6.26 -20.12
C ASP A 276 2.01 4.93 -19.38
N TYR A 277 0.75 4.56 -19.21
CA TYR A 277 0.35 3.34 -18.49
C TYR A 277 0.78 2.05 -19.22
N ALA A 278 1.06 2.13 -20.53
CA ALA A 278 1.54 0.98 -21.28
C ALA A 278 3.02 0.67 -20.97
N THR A 279 3.82 1.66 -20.57
CA THR A 279 5.27 1.47 -20.38
C THR A 279 5.79 1.79 -18.98
N GLY A 280 5.08 2.59 -18.20
CA GLY A 280 5.54 3.14 -16.92
C GLY A 280 6.38 4.42 -17.06
N LYS A 281 6.59 4.91 -18.29
CA LYS A 281 7.22 6.22 -18.51
C LYS A 281 6.33 7.34 -17.96
N ALA A 282 6.96 8.33 -17.38
CA ALA A 282 6.27 9.53 -16.88
C ALA A 282 6.97 10.79 -17.38
N THR A 283 6.19 11.83 -17.66
CA THR A 283 6.69 13.14 -18.05
C THR A 283 6.13 14.20 -17.10
N VAL A 284 7.03 15.03 -16.55
CA VAL A 284 6.65 16.19 -15.75
C VAL A 284 6.15 17.29 -16.70
N LEU A 285 4.89 17.67 -16.54
CA LEU A 285 4.26 18.70 -17.35
C LEU A 285 4.75 20.10 -16.93
N ASP A 286 4.88 21.00 -17.89
CA ASP A 286 5.40 22.36 -17.64
C ASP A 286 4.53 23.17 -16.68
N SER A 287 3.24 22.88 -16.59
CA SER A 287 2.32 23.49 -15.62
C SER A 287 2.63 23.14 -14.16
N ALA A 288 3.57 22.22 -13.91
CA ALA A 288 3.97 21.77 -12.57
C ALA A 288 5.44 22.06 -12.23
N LYS A 289 6.17 22.78 -13.10
CA LYS A 289 7.55 23.21 -12.85
C LYS A 289 7.61 24.38 -11.88
#